data_AF-A0A1L3SZF0-F1
#
_entry.id   AF-A0A1L3SZF0-F1
#
_cell.length_a   1.000
_cell.length_b   1.000
_cell.length_c   1.000
_cell.angle_alpha   90.00
_cell.angle_beta   90.00
_cell.angle_gamma   90.00
#
_symmetry.space_group_name_H-M   'P 1'
#
loop_
_entity.id
_entity.type
_entity.pdbx_description
1 polymer ?
#
loop_
_entity_poly.entity_id
_entity_poly.type
_entity_poly.pdbx_seq_one_letter_code
_entity_poly.pdbx_strand_id
1 'polypeptide(L)' 'MLSWILRRIEDAFERRRQRRDLLALSDDQLKDIGISRSMAHREASRPFWK' A
#
# COMPACT_ATOMS: atom_id res chain seq x y z
N MET A 1 22.10 16.68 -1.67
CA MET A 1 20.91 16.98 -0.84
C MET A 1 19.60 16.63 -1.52
N LEU A 2 19.32 17.15 -2.71
CA LEU A 2 18.04 16.91 -3.40
C LEU A 2 17.69 15.43 -3.65
N SER A 3 18.71 14.56 -3.78
CA SER A 3 18.53 13.13 -4.09
C SER A 3 17.82 12.33 -2.99
N TRP A 4 17.97 12.68 -1.70
CA TRP A 4 17.25 11.96 -0.64
C TRP A 4 15.75 12.27 -0.65
N ILE A 5 15.37 13.49 -1.07
CA ILE A 5 13.98 13.93 -1.15
C ILE A 5 13.29 13.18 -2.28
N LEU A 6 13.95 13.09 -3.44
CA LEU A 6 13.44 12.35 -4.60
C LEU A 6 13.24 10.86 -4.25
N ARG A 7 14.22 10.23 -3.61
CA ARG A 7 14.12 8.82 -3.18
C ARG A 7 12.98 8.60 -2.18
N ARG A 8 12.81 9.50 -1.20
CA ARG A 8 11.69 9.48 -0.24
C ARG A 8 10.33 9.58 -0.92
N ILE A 9 10.22 10.37 -1.99
CA ILE A 9 8.97 10.51 -2.76
C ILE A 9 8.69 9.22 -3.52
N GLU A 10 9.70 8.66 -4.18
CA GLU A 10 9.59 7.39 -4.92
C GLU A 10 9.15 6.24 -3.99
N ASP A 11 9.82 6.06 -2.85
CA ASP A 11 9.45 5.05 -1.84
C ASP A 11 8.00 5.22 -1.36
N ALA A 12 7.54 6.46 -1.19
CA ALA A 12 6.17 6.75 -0.76
C ALA A 12 5.15 6.41 -1.86
N PHE A 13 5.48 6.65 -3.13
CA PHE A 13 4.65 6.28 -4.27
C PHE A 13 4.56 4.76 -4.43
N GLU A 14 5.68 4.05 -4.32
CA GLU A 14 5.71 2.58 -4.38
C GLU A 14 4.88 1.95 -3.27
N ARG A 15 5.04 2.43 -2.02
CA ARG A 15 4.21 1.97 -0.89
C ARG A 15 2.73 2.22 -1.14
N ARG A 16 2.37 3.39 -1.67
CA ARG A 16 0.97 3.70 -1.99
C ARG A 16 0.41 2.77 -3.06
N ARG A 17 1.21 2.42 -4.07
CA ARG A 17 0.84 1.46 -5.11
C ARG A 17 0.60 0.08 -4.51
N GLN A 18 1.54 -0.43 -3.71
CA GLN A 18 1.41 -1.72 -3.02
C GLN A 18 0.15 -1.80 -2.15
N ARG A 19 -0.18 -0.74 -1.41
CA ARG A 19 -1.41 -0.70 -0.60
C ARG A 19 -2.68 -0.73 -1.45
N ARG A 20 -2.66 -0.15 -2.65
CA ARG A 20 -3.80 -0.19 -3.58
C ARG A 20 -3.92 -1.54 -4.28
N ASP A 21 -2.80 -2.23 -4.50
CA ASP A 21 -2.81 -3.58 -5.09
C ASP A 21 -3.55 -4.58 -4.19
N LEU A 22 -3.58 -4.36 -2.87
CA LEU A 22 -4.43 -5.14 -1.95
C LEU A 22 -5.93 -5.03 -2.28
N LEU A 23 -6.39 -3.92 -2.88
CA LEU A 23 -7.79 -3.79 -3.31
C LEU A 23 -8.09 -4.58 -4.58
N ALA A 24 -7.07 -4.91 -5.39
CA ALA A 24 -7.22 -5.68 -6.61
C ALA A 24 -7.24 -7.20 -6.36
N LEU A 25 -6.83 -7.65 -5.17
CA LEU A 25 -6.84 -9.06 -4.79
C LEU A 25 -8.27 -9.57 -4.52
N SER A 26 -8.53 -10.84 -4.83
CA SER A 26 -9.78 -11.53 -4.45
C SER A 26 -9.85 -11.80 -2.94
N ASP A 27 -11.04 -12.11 -2.41
CA ASP A 27 -11.19 -12.39 -0.97
C ASP A 27 -10.35 -13.61 -0.53
N ASP A 28 -10.20 -14.61 -1.40
CA ASP A 28 -9.41 -15.79 -1.10
C ASP A 28 -7.90 -15.49 -1.14
N GLN A 29 -7.43 -14.68 -2.10
CA GLN A 29 -6.04 -14.21 -2.11
C GLN A 29 -5.70 -13.37 -0.87
N LEU A 30 -6.65 -12.57 -0.38
CA LEU A 30 -6.47 -11.84 0.87
C LEU A 30 -6.38 -12.79 2.08
N LYS A 31 -7.19 -13.86 2.12
CA LYS A 31 -7.10 -14.88 3.16
C LYS A 31 -5.78 -15.63 3.13
N ASP A 32 -5.24 -15.92 1.94
CA ASP A 32 -3.96 -16.61 1.79
C ASP A 32 -2.79 -15.85 2.44
N ILE A 33 -2.86 -14.51 2.45
CA ILE A 33 -1.90 -13.63 3.13
C ILE A 33 -2.38 -13.16 4.52
N GLY A 34 -3.49 -13.73 5.01
CA GLY A 34 -3.99 -13.51 6.38
C GLY A 34 -4.64 -12.14 6.63
N ILE A 35 -5.09 -11.42 5.60
CA ILE A 35 -5.76 -10.12 5.76
C ILE A 35 -7.22 -10.19 5.31
N SER A 36 -8.08 -9.39 5.95
CA SER A 36 -9.48 -9.26 5.55
C SER A 36 -9.66 -8.15 4.51
N ARG A 37 -10.79 -8.17 3.80
CA ARG A 37 -11.20 -7.07 2.90
C ARG A 37 -11.24 -5.71 3.61
N SER A 38 -11.71 -5.67 4.86
CA SER A 38 -11.73 -4.44 5.66
C SER A 38 -10.32 -3.94 6.02
N MET A 39 -9.38 -4.84 6.27
CA MET A 39 -7.96 -4.51 6.48
C MET A 39 -7.32 -3.97 5.19
N ALA A 40 -7.60 -4.58 4.03
CA ALA A 40 -7.14 -4.07 2.74
C ALA A 40 -7.66 -2.65 2.46
N HIS A 41 -8.94 -2.38 2.74
CA HIS A 41 -9.50 -1.02 2.64
C HIS A 41 -8.85 -0.04 3.62
N ARG A 42 -8.65 -0.44 4.87
CA ARG A 42 -7.94 0.38 5.86
C ARG A 42 -6.54 0.72 5.38
N GLU A 43 -5.78 -0.26 4.91
CA GLU A 43 -4.41 -0.08 4.46
C GLU A 43 -4.34 0.80 3.21
N ALA A 44 -5.22 0.60 2.24
CA ALA A 44 -5.34 1.44 1.04
C ALA A 44 -5.77 2.89 1.34
N SER A 45 -6.52 3.11 2.43
CA SER A 45 -6.94 4.44 2.89
C SER A 45 -5.86 5.19 3.68
N ARG A 46 -4.75 4.52 4.05
CA ARG A 46 -3.68 5.16 4.83
C ARG A 46 -3.01 6.27 4.00
N PRO A 47 -2.70 7.41 4.63
CA PRO A 47 -1.96 8.47 3.96
C PRO A 47 -0.62 8.01 3.40
N PHE A 48 -0.21 8.57 2.27
CA PHE A 48 1.06 8.21 1.60
C PHE A 48 2.31 8.65 2.39
N TRP A 49 2.16 9.60 3.32
CA TRP A 49 3.25 10.14 4.15
C TRP A 49 3.52 9.34 5.44
N LYS A 50 2.82 8.22 5.64
CA LYS A 50 2.97 7.33 6.81
C LYS A 50 3.48 5.97 6.38
#